data_AF-A0A530ZPU9-F1
#
_entry.id   AF-A0A530ZPU9-F1
#
_cell.length_a   1.000
_cell.length_b   1.000
_cell.length_c   1.000
_cell.angle_alpha   90.00
_cell.angle_beta   90.00
_cell.angle_gamma   90.00
#
_symmetry.space_group_name_H-M   'P 1'
#
loop_
_entity.id
_entity.type
_entity.pdbx_description
1 polymer ?
#
loop_
_entity_poly.entity_id
_entity_poly.type
_entity_poly.pdbx_seq_one_letter_code
_entity_poly.pdbx_strand_id
1 'polypeptide(L)'
;IRGSLSIEAGPGAHGLTAAYREALPTGQLLLGGQMTSAKRGLYAHLKEASGEAQFFLCLFPHSRPGSVLGGYLCGTTIIGPEPQPSLTRILMVRLRNPAPQGWGGYLPPDGSIAADLASLGLSVEQTEAVDRQLAQFLVGDSDGGASQIPPAEFRAIVDVFDRHWLSHSA
;
A
#
# COMPACT_ATOMS: atom_id res chain seq x y z
N ILE A 1 2.24 0.16 -9.39
CA ILE A 1 2.21 -1.31 -9.12
C ILE A 1 1.04 -1.57 -8.19
N ARG A 2 0.35 -2.69 -8.36
CA ARG A 2 -0.77 -3.15 -7.54
C ARG A 2 -0.35 -4.40 -6.79
N GLY A 3 -0.63 -4.44 -5.50
CA GLY A 3 -0.37 -5.56 -4.63
C GLY A 3 -1.39 -5.62 -3.50
N SER A 4 -1.42 -6.74 -2.80
CA SER A 4 -2.28 -6.93 -1.63
C SER A 4 -1.41 -7.14 -0.39
N LEU A 5 -1.80 -6.51 0.72
CA LEU A 5 -1.23 -6.73 2.04
C LEU A 5 -2.30 -7.34 2.94
N SER A 6 -2.04 -8.51 3.53
CA SER A 6 -2.81 -9.00 4.68
C SER A 6 -2.05 -8.67 5.96
N ILE A 7 -2.78 -8.20 6.98
CA ILE A 7 -2.26 -7.91 8.31
C ILE A 7 -3.09 -8.72 9.31
N GLU A 8 -2.41 -9.51 10.12
CA GLU A 8 -3.02 -10.40 11.10
C GLU A 8 -2.38 -10.20 12.47
N ALA A 9 -3.07 -10.66 13.52
CA ALA A 9 -2.48 -10.73 14.84
C ALA A 9 -1.34 -11.76 14.80
N GLY A 10 -0.13 -11.31 15.13
CA GLY A 10 1.05 -12.16 15.22
C GLY A 10 1.18 -12.82 16.60
N PRO A 11 2.24 -13.62 16.79
CA PRO A 11 2.55 -14.19 18.10
C PRO A 11 2.87 -13.09 19.13
N GLY A 12 2.19 -13.10 20.27
CA GLY A 12 2.38 -12.13 21.37
C GLY A 12 1.33 -11.01 21.42
N ALA A 13 1.21 -10.34 22.57
CA ALA A 13 0.11 -9.41 22.86
C ALA A 13 0.00 -8.17 21.94
N HIS A 14 1.08 -7.83 21.23
CA HIS A 14 1.16 -6.63 20.38
C HIS A 14 1.84 -6.89 19.02
N GLY A 15 2.10 -8.15 18.68
CA GLY A 15 2.72 -8.50 17.40
C GLY A 15 1.70 -8.42 16.26
N LEU A 16 2.06 -7.79 15.15
CA LEU A 16 1.32 -7.90 13.90
C LEU A 16 2.18 -8.67 12.90
N THR A 17 1.59 -9.58 12.15
CA THR A 17 2.23 -10.21 10.99
C THR A 17 1.65 -9.61 9.73
N ALA A 18 2.49 -9.49 8.71
CA ALA A 18 2.10 -8.95 7.41
C ALA A 18 2.56 -9.88 6.30
N ALA A 19 1.70 -10.10 5.31
CA ALA A 19 2.03 -10.81 4.08
C ALA A 19 1.67 -9.94 2.87
N TYR A 20 2.67 -9.60 2.07
CA TYR A 20 2.56 -8.79 0.87
C TYR A 20 2.65 -9.66 -0.38
N ARG A 21 1.78 -9.40 -1.36
CA ARG A 21 1.71 -10.15 -2.62
C ARG A 21 1.63 -9.22 -3.82
N GLU A 22 2.35 -9.57 -4.88
CA GLU A 22 2.23 -8.96 -6.21
C GLU A 22 2.16 -10.06 -7.29
N ALA A 23 1.36 -9.81 -8.32
CA ALA A 23 1.36 -10.62 -9.53
C ALA A 23 2.36 -10.03 -10.52
N LEU A 24 3.52 -10.68 -10.67
CA LEU A 24 4.57 -10.26 -11.59
C LEU A 24 4.53 -11.09 -12.89
N PRO A 25 5.06 -10.58 -14.01
CA PRO A 25 5.24 -11.35 -15.24
C PRO A 25 6.04 -12.66 -15.06
N THR A 26 6.92 -12.72 -14.06
CA THR A 26 7.75 -13.90 -13.74
C THR A 26 7.12 -14.85 -12.73
N GLY A 27 5.97 -14.52 -12.16
CA GLY A 27 5.31 -15.31 -11.13
C GLY A 27 4.74 -14.46 -9.99
N GLN A 28 4.26 -15.11 -8.94
CA GLN A 28 3.78 -14.41 -7.76
C GLN A 28 4.95 -14.07 -6.83
N LEU A 29 5.11 -12.79 -6.49
CA LEU A 29 5.96 -12.36 -5.38
C LEU A 29 5.17 -12.51 -4.08
N LEU A 30 5.76 -13.15 -3.07
CA LEU A 30 5.19 -13.29 -1.72
C LEU A 30 6.24 -12.97 -0.67
N LEU A 31 5.99 -11.91 0.09
CA LEU A 31 6.88 -11.46 1.17
C LEU A 31 6.14 -11.52 2.51
N GLY A 32 6.78 -12.05 3.54
CA GLY A 32 6.23 -12.15 4.89
C GLY A 32 7.13 -11.51 5.93
N GLY A 33 6.55 -10.98 7.00
CA GLY A 33 7.33 -10.39 8.09
C GLY A 33 6.50 -9.93 9.29
N GLN A 34 7.20 -9.48 10.32
CA GLN A 34 6.59 -8.81 11.46
C GLN A 34 6.37 -7.33 11.12
N MET A 35 5.26 -6.79 11.61
CA MET A 35 4.93 -5.37 11.55
C MET A 35 4.86 -4.81 12.97
N THR A 36 5.55 -3.70 13.18
CA THR A 36 5.68 -3.04 14.47
C THR A 36 4.92 -1.73 14.46
N SER A 37 3.96 -1.60 15.37
CA SER A 37 3.28 -0.33 15.63
C SER A 37 4.06 0.48 16.67
N ALA A 38 4.51 1.68 16.28
CA ALA A 38 5.17 2.62 17.17
C ALA A 38 4.37 3.94 17.24
N LYS A 39 4.76 4.83 18.16
CA LYS A 39 4.07 6.12 18.37
C LYS A 39 4.01 6.99 17.12
N ARG A 40 5.01 6.89 16.24
CA ARG A 40 5.19 7.78 15.08
C ARG A 40 4.99 7.10 13.73
N GLY A 41 4.65 5.81 13.71
CA GLY A 41 4.53 5.09 12.46
C GLY A 41 4.30 3.60 12.62
N LEU A 42 4.07 2.95 11.50
CA LEU A 42 4.03 1.50 11.35
C LEU A 42 5.23 1.09 10.49
N TYR A 43 5.94 0.06 10.91
CA TYR A 43 7.16 -0.40 10.24
C TYR A 43 7.06 -1.89 9.96
N ALA A 44 7.50 -2.34 8.79
CA ALA A 44 7.61 -3.75 8.49
C ALA A 44 8.87 -4.04 7.66
N HIS A 45 9.55 -5.13 7.98
CA HIS A 45 10.56 -5.72 7.11
C HIS A 45 10.02 -7.05 6.60
N LEU A 46 9.67 -7.08 5.32
CA LEU A 46 9.05 -8.22 4.65
C LEU A 46 10.10 -8.92 3.79
N LYS A 47 10.18 -10.25 3.88
CA LYS A 47 11.17 -11.06 3.18
C LYS A 47 10.49 -12.20 2.44
N GLU A 48 11.05 -12.55 1.30
CA GLU A 48 10.68 -13.77 0.60
C GLU A 48 11.19 -14.99 1.37
N ALA A 49 10.38 -16.04 1.45
CA ALA A 49 10.75 -17.23 2.23
C ALA A 49 11.87 -18.04 1.56
N SER A 50 11.91 -18.07 0.23
CA SER A 50 12.79 -18.91 -0.58
C SER A 50 13.66 -18.13 -1.56
N GLY A 51 13.69 -16.80 -1.44
CA GLY A 51 14.44 -15.93 -2.34
C GLY A 51 15.06 -14.76 -1.60
N GLU A 52 15.59 -13.81 -2.37
CA GLU A 52 16.36 -12.68 -1.85
C GLU A 52 15.56 -11.37 -1.84
N ALA A 53 14.33 -11.39 -2.34
CA ALA A 53 13.47 -10.22 -2.37
C ALA A 53 13.10 -9.80 -0.94
N GLN A 54 13.20 -8.49 -0.69
CA GLN A 54 12.85 -7.91 0.59
C GLN A 54 12.36 -6.47 0.42
N PHE A 55 11.33 -6.12 1.18
CA PHE A 55 10.81 -4.77 1.26
C PHE A 55 10.82 -4.26 2.69
N PHE A 56 11.15 -2.99 2.83
CA PHE A 56 10.96 -2.23 4.06
C PHE A 56 9.81 -1.25 3.87
N LEU A 57 8.82 -1.31 4.77
CA LEU A 57 7.70 -0.38 4.83
C LEU A 57 7.92 0.61 5.97
N CYS A 58 7.81 1.90 5.66
CA CYS A 58 7.82 2.99 6.63
C CYS A 58 6.53 3.80 6.44
N LEU A 59 5.54 3.55 7.29
CA LEU A 59 4.18 4.05 7.10
C LEU A 59 3.81 5.06 8.20
N PHE A 60 2.88 5.96 7.86
CA PHE A 60 2.22 6.81 8.83
C PHE A 60 1.54 5.98 9.95
N PRO A 61 1.39 6.53 11.15
CA PRO A 61 0.60 5.88 12.19
C PRO A 61 -0.84 5.69 11.70
N HIS A 62 -1.44 4.56 12.02
CA HIS A 62 -2.85 4.32 11.71
C HIS A 62 -3.75 4.92 12.80
N SER A 63 -4.88 5.49 12.38
CA SER A 63 -6.00 5.84 13.25
C SER A 63 -7.23 5.03 12.87
N ARG A 64 -8.14 4.76 13.80
CA ARG A 64 -9.44 4.15 13.45
C ARG A 64 -10.17 5.05 12.44
N PRO A 65 -10.82 4.48 11.40
CA PRO A 65 -11.08 3.05 11.18
C PRO A 65 -9.93 2.24 10.54
N GLY A 66 -8.82 2.88 10.18
CA GLY A 66 -7.71 2.24 9.46
C GLY A 66 -8.09 1.92 8.02
N SER A 67 -8.84 2.81 7.36
CA SER A 67 -9.30 2.64 5.98
C SER A 67 -8.16 2.66 4.97
N VAL A 68 -7.05 3.34 5.32
CA VAL A 68 -5.88 3.51 4.47
C VAL A 68 -4.62 3.45 5.31
N LEU A 69 -3.59 2.81 4.77
CA LEU A 69 -2.20 2.94 5.19
C LEU A 69 -1.42 3.60 4.05
N GLY A 70 -0.42 4.41 4.39
CA GLY A 70 0.43 5.03 3.39
C GLY A 70 1.77 5.44 3.96
N GLY A 71 2.74 5.66 3.08
CA GLY A 71 4.11 6.00 3.44
C GLY A 71 5.06 5.61 2.35
N TYR A 72 6.18 4.99 2.73
CA TYR A 72 7.22 4.56 1.81
C TYR A 72 7.38 3.05 1.78
N LEU A 73 7.70 2.55 0.59
CA LEU A 73 8.27 1.23 0.34
C LEU A 73 9.70 1.43 -0.17
N CYS A 74 10.65 0.74 0.47
CA CYS A 74 12.04 0.68 0.05
C CYS A 74 12.42 -0.78 -0.24
N GLY A 75 13.21 -1.00 -1.30
CA GLY A 75 13.65 -2.33 -1.69
C GLY A 75 14.63 -2.29 -2.85
N THR A 76 14.88 -3.44 -3.46
CA THR A 76 15.58 -3.54 -4.75
C THR A 76 14.57 -3.81 -5.87
N THR A 77 14.89 -3.36 -7.08
CA THR A 77 14.07 -3.67 -8.27
C THR A 77 13.95 -5.19 -8.45
N ILE A 78 12.72 -5.70 -8.46
CA ILE A 78 12.44 -7.14 -8.63
C ILE A 78 12.57 -7.57 -10.09
N ILE A 79 12.23 -6.68 -11.02
CA ILE A 79 12.32 -6.92 -12.47
C ILE A 79 13.22 -5.85 -13.08
N GLY A 80 14.34 -6.29 -13.63
CA GLY A 80 15.34 -5.44 -14.27
C GLY A 80 16.61 -6.24 -14.55
N PRO A 81 17.47 -5.78 -15.47
CA PRO A 81 18.73 -6.47 -15.76
C PRO A 81 19.71 -6.44 -14.57
N GLU A 82 19.65 -5.39 -13.75
CA GLU A 82 20.49 -5.20 -12.57
C GLU A 82 19.63 -4.77 -11.38
N PRO A 83 19.80 -5.37 -10.18
CA PRO A 83 19.10 -4.94 -8.98
C PRO A 83 19.52 -3.53 -8.58
N GLN A 84 18.58 -2.59 -8.51
CA GLN A 84 18.82 -1.22 -8.06
C GLN A 84 18.05 -0.92 -6.77
N PRO A 85 18.67 -0.31 -5.75
CA PRO A 85 17.94 0.25 -4.62
C PRO A 85 16.89 1.26 -5.10
N SER A 86 15.69 1.16 -4.55
CA SER A 86 14.53 1.96 -4.95
C SER A 86 13.72 2.36 -3.74
N LEU A 87 13.22 3.60 -3.76
CA LEU A 87 12.30 4.15 -2.79
C LEU A 87 11.08 4.68 -3.55
N THR A 88 9.89 4.31 -3.11
CA THR A 88 8.63 4.81 -3.68
C THR A 88 7.65 5.13 -2.56
N ARG A 89 6.72 6.05 -2.83
CA ARG A 89 5.52 6.17 -2.01
C ARG A 89 4.64 4.94 -2.26
N ILE A 90 3.93 4.50 -1.21
CA ILE A 90 2.98 3.39 -1.25
C ILE A 90 1.69 3.81 -0.55
N LEU A 91 0.57 3.35 -1.09
CA LEU A 91 -0.75 3.49 -0.51
C LEU A 91 -1.44 2.13 -0.49
N MET A 92 -2.07 1.79 0.61
CA MET A 92 -2.82 0.55 0.80
C MET A 92 -4.20 0.89 1.31
N VAL A 93 -5.22 0.56 0.52
CA VAL A 93 -6.62 0.80 0.89
C VAL A 93 -7.18 -0.49 1.49
N ARG A 94 -7.79 -0.37 2.67
CA ARG A 94 -8.40 -1.50 3.37
C ARG A 94 -9.64 -1.97 2.61
N LEU A 95 -9.68 -3.26 2.31
CA LEU A 95 -10.83 -3.92 1.71
C LEU A 95 -11.68 -4.62 2.79
N ARG A 96 -12.98 -4.78 2.51
CA ARG A 96 -13.89 -5.58 3.35
C ARG A 96 -13.74 -7.07 3.11
N ASN A 97 -13.56 -7.42 1.83
CA ASN A 97 -13.29 -8.78 1.39
C ASN A 97 -11.84 -8.87 0.90
N PRO A 98 -11.15 -10.00 1.12
CA PRO A 98 -9.82 -10.20 0.55
C PRO A 98 -9.83 -10.05 -0.97
N ALA A 99 -8.77 -9.47 -1.52
CA ALA A 99 -8.59 -9.45 -2.97
C ALA A 99 -8.47 -10.89 -3.52
N PRO A 100 -8.97 -11.17 -4.73
CA PRO A 100 -8.86 -12.50 -5.35
C PRO A 100 -7.40 -12.97 -5.47
N GLN A 101 -7.18 -14.28 -5.40
CA GLN A 101 -5.87 -14.86 -5.65
C GLN A 101 -5.41 -14.51 -7.08
N GLY A 102 -4.23 -13.90 -7.21
CA GLY A 102 -3.69 -13.47 -8.50
C GLY A 102 -4.08 -12.06 -8.93
N TRP A 103 -4.88 -11.33 -8.13
CA TRP A 103 -5.09 -9.90 -8.35
C TRP A 103 -3.79 -9.11 -8.10
N GLY A 104 -3.56 -8.06 -8.89
CA GLY A 104 -2.43 -7.14 -8.72
C GLY A 104 -1.62 -6.91 -9.99
N GLY A 105 -0.33 -6.66 -9.82
CA GLY A 105 0.63 -6.43 -10.90
C GLY A 105 0.67 -4.99 -11.40
N TYR A 106 1.19 -4.77 -12.60
CA TYR A 106 1.34 -3.42 -13.13
C TYR A 106 -0.03 -2.75 -13.37
N LEU A 107 -0.14 -1.50 -12.94
CA LEU A 107 -1.24 -0.63 -13.35
C LEU A 107 -0.86 -0.07 -14.73
N PRO A 108 -1.73 -0.17 -15.75
CA PRO A 108 -1.45 0.44 -17.03
C PRO A 108 -1.39 1.98 -16.90
N PRO A 109 -0.68 2.68 -17.82
CA PRO A 109 -0.52 4.14 -17.74
C PRO A 109 -1.83 4.92 -17.62
N ASP A 110 -2.86 4.48 -18.34
CA ASP A 110 -4.21 5.09 -18.33
C ASP A 110 -5.18 4.33 -17.40
N GLY A 111 -4.65 3.51 -16.49
CA GLY A 111 -5.44 2.71 -15.56
C GLY A 111 -6.07 3.57 -14.45
N SER A 112 -7.36 3.37 -14.20
CA SER A 112 -8.07 4.00 -13.08
C SER A 112 -7.90 3.17 -11.80
N ILE A 113 -7.29 3.76 -10.78
CA ILE A 113 -7.15 3.17 -9.45
C ILE A 113 -8.52 3.05 -8.78
N ALA A 114 -9.37 4.07 -8.95
CA ALA A 114 -10.73 4.07 -8.43
C ALA A 114 -11.61 2.97 -9.05
N ALA A 115 -11.47 2.72 -10.36
CA ALA A 115 -12.16 1.60 -11.02
C ALA A 115 -11.64 0.24 -10.54
N ASP A 116 -10.33 0.09 -10.35
CA ASP A 116 -9.73 -1.10 -9.77
C ASP A 116 -10.27 -1.36 -8.36
N LEU A 117 -10.36 -0.33 -7.51
CA LEU A 117 -10.96 -0.43 -6.17
C LEU A 117 -12.46 -0.78 -6.23
N ALA A 118 -13.20 -0.23 -7.19
CA ALA A 118 -14.61 -0.58 -7.40
C ALA A 118 -14.78 -2.05 -7.79
N SER A 119 -13.88 -2.61 -8.61
CA SER A 119 -13.86 -4.05 -8.95
C SER A 119 -13.63 -4.95 -7.72
N LEU A 120 -13.02 -4.40 -6.66
CA LEU A 120 -12.80 -5.06 -5.38
C LEU A 120 -13.91 -4.76 -4.34
N GLY A 121 -15.01 -4.14 -4.76
CA GLY A 121 -16.15 -3.82 -3.91
C GLY A 121 -16.00 -2.54 -3.10
N LEU A 122 -15.09 -1.63 -3.47
CA LEU A 122 -14.91 -0.32 -2.85
C LEU A 122 -15.20 0.78 -3.88
N SER A 123 -16.44 1.29 -3.86
CA SER A 123 -16.88 2.33 -4.80
C SER A 123 -16.73 3.71 -4.18
N VAL A 124 -15.86 4.55 -4.74
CA VAL A 124 -15.70 5.94 -4.31
C VAL A 124 -16.50 6.88 -5.19
N GLU A 125 -17.00 7.97 -4.60
CA GLU A 125 -17.56 9.09 -5.37
C GLU A 125 -16.43 9.88 -6.05
N GLN A 126 -16.76 10.58 -7.13
CA GLN A 126 -15.82 11.46 -7.86
C GLN A 126 -14.54 10.72 -8.30
N THR A 127 -14.71 9.57 -8.95
CA THR A 127 -13.64 8.65 -9.39
C THR A 127 -12.45 9.35 -10.06
N GLU A 128 -12.70 10.27 -11.01
CA GLU A 128 -11.64 11.01 -11.70
C GLU A 128 -10.81 11.91 -10.76
N ALA A 129 -11.46 12.54 -9.78
CA ALA A 129 -10.77 13.38 -8.80
C ALA A 129 -9.95 12.52 -7.84
N VAL A 130 -10.48 11.37 -7.44
CA VAL A 130 -9.77 10.38 -6.62
C VAL A 130 -8.56 9.83 -7.38
N ASP A 131 -8.72 9.42 -8.64
CA ASP A 131 -7.61 8.90 -9.46
C ASP A 131 -6.48 9.91 -9.56
N ARG A 132 -6.80 11.17 -9.86
CA ARG A 132 -5.79 12.24 -9.93
C ARG A 132 -5.08 12.44 -8.59
N GLN A 133 -5.82 12.44 -7.48
CA GLN A 133 -5.24 12.58 -6.15
C GLN A 133 -4.31 11.41 -5.80
N LEU A 134 -4.74 10.18 -6.10
CA LEU A 134 -3.97 8.97 -5.83
C LEU A 134 -2.72 8.88 -6.70
N ALA A 135 -2.84 9.21 -7.99
CA ALA A 135 -1.71 9.25 -8.91
C ALA A 135 -0.68 10.30 -8.48
N GLN A 136 -1.12 11.51 -8.13
CA GLN A 136 -0.24 12.57 -7.62
C GLN A 136 0.49 12.11 -6.36
N PHE A 137 -0.22 11.47 -5.42
CA PHE A 137 0.40 10.94 -4.22
C PHE A 137 1.46 9.89 -4.49
N LEU A 138 1.18 8.93 -5.38
CA LEU A 138 2.09 7.83 -5.67
C LEU A 138 3.34 8.27 -6.43
N VAL A 139 3.21 9.26 -7.33
CA VAL A 139 4.36 9.86 -8.02
C VAL A 139 5.19 10.71 -7.06
N GLY A 140 4.50 11.52 -6.25
CA GLY A 140 5.11 12.47 -5.33
C GLY A 140 5.85 13.62 -6.03
N ASP A 141 6.16 14.66 -5.26
CA ASP A 141 6.99 15.77 -5.72
C ASP A 141 8.45 15.54 -5.31
N SER A 142 9.39 15.77 -6.23
CA SER A 142 10.82 15.55 -6.00
C SER A 142 11.60 16.85 -6.21
N ASP A 143 11.48 17.77 -5.26
CA ASP A 143 12.16 19.08 -5.29
C ASP A 143 13.65 19.01 -4.88
N GLY A 144 14.29 17.85 -4.98
CA GLY A 144 15.70 17.63 -4.63
C GLY A 144 16.03 17.67 -3.13
N GLY A 145 15.03 17.89 -2.26
CA GLY A 145 15.14 17.83 -0.81
C GLY A 145 14.92 16.44 -0.21
N ALA A 146 14.77 16.37 1.12
CA ALA A 146 14.38 15.14 1.79
C ALA A 146 13.02 14.66 1.25
N SER A 147 12.91 13.38 0.89
CA SER A 147 11.64 12.79 0.47
C SER A 147 10.71 12.76 1.67
N GLN A 148 9.80 13.73 1.76
CA GLN A 148 8.77 13.83 2.78
C GLN A 148 7.39 13.82 2.11
N ILE A 149 6.43 13.16 2.75
CA ILE A 149 5.02 13.24 2.37
C ILE A 149 4.38 14.34 3.22
N PRO A 150 3.90 15.45 2.63
CA PRO A 150 3.13 16.45 3.34
C PRO A 150 1.96 15.82 4.12
N PRO A 151 1.78 16.12 5.43
CA PRO A 151 0.71 15.53 6.22
C PRO A 151 -0.70 15.80 5.66
N ALA A 152 -0.91 16.97 5.07
CA ALA A 152 -2.19 17.35 4.45
C ALA A 152 -2.51 16.48 3.22
N GLU A 153 -1.50 16.06 2.47
CA GLU A 153 -1.66 15.23 1.27
C GLU A 153 -2.18 13.83 1.65
N PHE A 154 -1.52 13.17 2.60
CA PHE A 154 -1.97 11.87 3.09
C PHE A 154 -3.32 11.98 3.82
N ARG A 155 -3.52 13.04 4.62
CA ARG A 155 -4.78 13.23 5.36
C ARG A 155 -5.98 13.39 4.43
N ALA A 156 -5.83 14.13 3.33
CA ALA A 156 -6.90 14.30 2.36
C ALA A 156 -7.34 12.97 1.74
N ILE A 157 -6.42 12.04 1.51
CA ILE A 157 -6.73 10.67 1.04
C ILE A 157 -7.48 9.89 2.13
N VAL A 158 -6.97 9.91 3.37
CA VAL A 158 -7.64 9.24 4.50
C VAL A 158 -9.08 9.73 4.66
N ASP A 159 -9.34 11.02 4.53
CA ASP A 159 -10.70 11.59 4.66
C ASP A 159 -11.68 11.10 3.57
N VAL A 160 -11.21 10.79 2.36
CA VAL A 160 -12.04 10.18 1.31
C VAL A 160 -12.46 8.76 1.72
N PHE A 161 -11.49 7.93 2.10
CA PHE A 161 -11.72 6.52 2.37
C PHE A 161 -12.36 6.25 3.74
N ASP A 162 -12.10 7.08 4.76
CA ASP A 162 -12.78 7.01 6.05
C ASP A 162 -14.29 7.27 5.90
N ARG A 163 -14.67 8.28 5.12
CA ARG A 163 -16.09 8.57 4.84
C ARG A 163 -16.78 7.38 4.18
N HIS A 164 -16.16 6.79 3.17
CA HIS A 164 -16.67 5.59 2.51
C HIS A 164 -16.76 4.40 3.47
N TRP A 165 -15.73 4.19 4.31
CA TRP A 165 -15.71 3.08 5.26
C TRP A 165 -16.84 3.20 6.30
N LEU A 166 -17.06 4.41 6.82
CA LEU A 166 -18.08 4.68 7.83
C LEU A 166 -19.51 4.60 7.27
N SER A 167 -19.76 5.10 6.05
CA SER A 167 -21.10 5.05 5.43
C SER A 167 -21.60 3.62 5.17
N HIS A 168 -20.70 2.67 4.97
CA HIS A 168 -21.01 1.26 4.71
C HIS A 168 -20.85 0.36 5.95
N SER A 169 -20.64 0.94 7.14
CA SER A 169 -20.52 0.18 8.41
C SER A 169 -21.81 0.21 9.23
N ALA A 170 -22.91 0.69 8.65
CA ALA A 170 -24.27 0.66 9.20
C ALA A 170 -25.05 -0.58 8.74
#